data_AF-A0A0K9CNL2-F1
#
_entry.id   AF-A0A0K9CNL2-F1
#
_cell.length_a   1.000
_cell.length_b   1.000
_cell.length_c   1.000
_cell.angle_alpha   90.00
_cell.angle_beta   90.00
_cell.angle_gamma   90.00
#
_symmetry.space_group_name_H-M   'P 1'
#
loop_
_entity.id
_entity.type
_entity.pdbx_description
1 polymer ?
#
loop_
_entity_poly.entity_id
_entity_poly.type
_entity_poly.pdbx_seq_one_letter_code
_entity_poly.pdbx_strand_id
1 'polypeptide(L)'
;MSWEEIKDMYDSGLIDFQAHSHKHMAIFTNTKIEGLTKKDRMEAPELYLYGELEDNFPVFAKRGEYSGKAKIVKKKFFNIFKNFYEENIENKITDKNEILKKCQEFIDKNNEYFSDENEAEYKKRIEEDYLENKKLIEKKLGNQVKFFCWPWGHRSKETIKILKELGVVGFISTKKGTNSMKPNWDMIRRIELRKYTPKKFKINLLVARNLILGKIYGWIS
;
A
#
# COMPACT_ATOMS: atom_id res chain seq x y z
N MET A 1 -12.98 -13.20 -6.69
CA MET A 1 -13.27 -13.34 -8.12
C MET A 1 -12.39 -14.45 -8.66
N SER A 2 -12.97 -15.45 -9.31
CA SER A 2 -12.24 -16.47 -10.05
C SER A 2 -11.72 -15.88 -11.37
N TRP A 3 -10.80 -16.59 -12.04
CA TRP A 3 -10.35 -16.19 -13.38
C TRP A 3 -11.46 -16.29 -14.43
N GLU A 4 -12.43 -17.18 -14.25
CA GLU A 4 -13.60 -17.31 -15.11
C GLU A 4 -14.48 -16.07 -14.99
N GLU A 5 -14.81 -15.64 -13.76
CA GLU A 5 -15.60 -14.42 -13.53
C GLU A 5 -14.88 -13.17 -14.09
N ILE A 6 -13.56 -13.07 -13.90
CA ILE A 6 -12.75 -11.97 -14.45
C ILE A 6 -12.80 -11.99 -15.98
N LYS A 7 -12.70 -13.17 -16.59
CA LYS A 7 -12.73 -13.31 -18.05
C LYS A 7 -14.11 -12.96 -18.60
N ASP A 8 -15.19 -13.40 -17.98
CA ASP A 8 -16.56 -13.05 -18.38
C ASP A 8 -16.79 -11.53 -18.30
N MET A 9 -16.30 -10.89 -17.23
CA MET A 9 -16.35 -9.43 -17.07
C MET A 9 -15.55 -8.71 -18.16
N TYR A 10 -14.36 -9.22 -18.50
CA TYR A 10 -13.52 -8.66 -19.55
C TYR A 10 -14.14 -8.82 -20.95
N ASP A 11 -14.60 -10.03 -21.28
CA ASP A 11 -15.20 -10.36 -22.58
C ASP A 11 -16.53 -9.63 -22.81
N SER A 12 -17.20 -9.15 -21.75
CA SER A 12 -18.38 -8.27 -21.85
C SER A 12 -18.09 -6.89 -22.49
N GLY A 13 -16.82 -6.47 -22.52
CA GLY A 13 -16.40 -5.14 -22.97
C GLY A 13 -16.73 -3.99 -22.00
N LEU A 14 -17.37 -4.28 -20.86
CA LEU A 14 -17.72 -3.27 -19.85
C LEU A 14 -16.57 -2.96 -18.88
N ILE A 15 -15.69 -3.93 -18.64
CA ILE A 15 -14.67 -3.86 -17.59
C ILE A 15 -13.31 -4.22 -18.19
N ASP A 16 -12.31 -3.38 -17.92
CA ASP A 16 -10.92 -3.64 -18.25
C ASP A 16 -10.11 -3.90 -16.97
N PHE A 17 -9.18 -4.85 -17.04
CA PHE A 17 -8.33 -5.25 -15.93
C PHE A 17 -6.90 -4.79 -16.17
N GLN A 18 -6.43 -3.90 -15.31
CA GLN A 18 -5.12 -3.25 -15.41
C GLN A 18 -4.31 -3.50 -14.14
N ALA A 19 -3.03 -3.14 -14.16
CA ALA A 19 -2.12 -3.50 -13.08
C ALA A 19 -2.48 -2.83 -11.76
N HIS A 20 -2.19 -3.58 -10.70
CA HIS A 20 -2.08 -3.12 -9.33
C HIS A 20 -0.76 -3.65 -8.75
N SER A 21 -0.52 -3.44 -7.46
CA SER A 21 0.46 -4.30 -6.76
C SER A 21 -0.03 -5.75 -6.78
N HIS A 22 0.86 -6.68 -7.08
CA HIS A 22 0.56 -8.12 -7.07
C HIS A 22 0.31 -8.61 -5.64
N LYS A 23 1.19 -8.24 -4.70
CA LYS A 23 1.11 -8.73 -3.32
C LYS A 23 0.28 -7.84 -2.39
N HIS A 24 -0.03 -6.62 -2.82
CA HIS A 24 -0.69 -5.57 -2.05
C HIS A 24 0.00 -5.35 -0.68
N MET A 25 1.34 -5.25 -0.70
CA MET A 25 2.17 -5.23 0.50
C MET A 25 2.46 -3.83 1.02
N ALA A 26 2.76 -3.77 2.32
CA ALA A 26 3.31 -2.59 2.96
C ALA A 26 4.82 -2.73 3.17
N ILE A 27 5.49 -1.59 3.38
CA ILE A 27 6.89 -1.47 3.79
C ILE A 27 6.95 -0.63 5.06
N PHE A 28 7.93 -0.90 5.94
CA PHE A 28 8.28 0.03 6.99
C PHE A 28 9.04 1.23 6.42
N THR A 29 8.80 2.40 6.99
CA THR A 29 9.41 3.67 6.53
C THR A 29 10.43 4.23 7.50
N ASN A 30 10.39 3.79 8.76
CA ASN A 30 11.34 4.14 9.80
C ASN A 30 11.37 3.00 10.85
N THR A 31 12.19 3.17 11.88
CA THR A 31 12.35 2.24 13.01
C THR A 31 11.83 2.85 14.31
N LYS A 32 11.00 3.91 14.23
CA LYS A 32 10.40 4.53 15.40
C LYS A 32 9.16 3.75 15.80
N ILE A 33 9.13 3.25 17.02
CA ILE A 33 7.98 2.51 17.54
C ILE A 33 6.78 3.43 17.75
N GLU A 34 5.62 3.01 17.26
CA GLU A 34 4.33 3.71 17.40
C GLU A 34 3.35 2.94 18.31
N GLY A 35 3.65 1.68 18.59
CA GLY A 35 2.80 0.80 19.38
C GLY A 35 3.26 -0.65 19.35
N LEU A 36 2.34 -1.51 19.78
CA LEU A 36 2.50 -2.95 19.79
C LEU A 36 1.37 -3.59 18.99
N THR A 37 1.66 -4.70 18.31
CA THR A 37 0.66 -5.43 17.54
C THR A 37 -0.40 -6.04 18.45
N LYS A 38 -1.60 -6.18 17.88
CA LYS A 38 -2.67 -7.00 18.43
C LYS A 38 -3.15 -7.94 17.34
N LYS A 39 -2.96 -9.23 17.51
CA LYS A 39 -3.18 -10.28 16.50
C LYS A 39 -4.58 -10.22 15.88
N ASP A 40 -5.59 -9.94 16.69
CA ASP A 40 -6.99 -9.80 16.27
C ASP A 40 -7.27 -8.59 15.35
N ARG A 41 -6.35 -7.62 15.33
CA ARG A 41 -6.46 -6.39 14.51
C ARG A 41 -5.54 -6.40 13.31
N MET A 42 -4.75 -7.45 13.13
CA MET A 42 -3.78 -7.51 12.05
C MET A 42 -4.45 -7.82 10.70
N GLU A 43 -4.00 -7.14 9.66
CA GLU A 43 -4.47 -7.34 8.29
C GLU A 43 -3.48 -8.19 7.48
N ALA A 44 -3.96 -8.84 6.42
CA ALA A 44 -3.14 -9.72 5.57
C ALA A 44 -1.79 -9.12 5.09
N PRO A 45 -1.69 -7.82 4.72
CA PRO A 45 -0.41 -7.22 4.33
C PRO A 45 0.66 -7.25 5.44
N GLU A 46 0.25 -7.33 6.70
CA GLU A 46 1.17 -7.38 7.84
C GLU A 46 1.88 -8.73 7.96
N LEU A 47 1.26 -9.80 7.46
CA LEU A 47 1.88 -11.13 7.44
C LEU A 47 3.21 -11.10 6.66
N TYR A 48 3.30 -10.28 5.61
CA TYR A 48 4.55 -10.16 4.87
C TYR A 48 5.63 -9.37 5.61
N LEU A 49 5.23 -8.39 6.43
CA LEU A 49 6.15 -7.57 7.23
C LEU A 49 6.72 -8.36 8.40
N TYR A 50 5.85 -9.07 9.15
CA TYR A 50 6.22 -9.76 10.38
C TYR A 50 6.55 -11.24 10.16
N GLY A 51 6.05 -11.86 9.09
CA GLY A 51 6.15 -13.30 8.84
C GLY A 51 5.07 -14.13 9.55
N GLU A 52 4.59 -13.66 10.70
CA GLU A 52 3.54 -14.26 11.51
C GLU A 52 2.68 -13.17 12.17
N LEU A 53 1.43 -13.53 12.51
CA LEU A 53 0.51 -12.63 13.19
C LEU A 53 0.52 -12.94 14.68
N GLU A 54 1.15 -12.07 15.46
CA GLU A 54 1.38 -12.24 16.90
C GLU A 54 1.15 -10.93 17.65
N ASP A 55 0.83 -11.04 18.93
CA ASP A 55 0.76 -9.90 19.84
C ASP A 55 2.17 -9.42 20.21
N ASN A 56 2.26 -8.18 20.70
CA ASN A 56 3.47 -7.63 21.32
C ASN A 56 4.69 -7.46 20.39
N PHE A 57 4.51 -7.50 19.07
CA PHE A 57 5.54 -7.05 18.11
C PHE A 57 5.57 -5.53 18.01
N PRO A 58 6.73 -4.92 17.71
CA PRO A 58 6.85 -3.48 17.56
C PRO A 58 6.13 -3.02 16.28
N VAL A 59 5.26 -2.04 16.42
CA VAL A 59 4.60 -1.38 15.28
C VAL A 59 5.44 -0.18 14.83
N PHE A 60 5.82 -0.17 13.56
CA PHE A 60 6.50 0.96 12.93
C PHE A 60 5.61 1.63 11.88
N ALA A 61 5.94 2.88 11.54
CA ALA A 61 5.27 3.61 10.47
C ALA A 61 5.40 2.86 9.14
N LYS A 62 4.25 2.57 8.51
CA LYS A 62 4.17 1.79 7.27
C LYS A 62 3.51 2.55 6.13
N ARG A 63 3.92 2.27 4.90
CA ARG A 63 3.29 2.76 3.66
C ARG A 63 3.20 1.64 2.63
N GLY A 64 2.54 1.88 1.50
CA GLY A 64 2.46 0.89 0.43
C GLY A 64 3.83 0.65 -0.19
N GLU A 65 4.12 -0.56 -0.63
CA GLU A 65 5.45 -0.93 -1.14
C GLU A 65 5.92 -0.04 -2.32
N TYR A 66 4.99 0.46 -3.11
CA TYR A 66 5.21 1.37 -4.25
C TYR A 66 5.43 2.85 -3.84
N SER A 67 5.64 3.14 -2.56
CA SER A 67 5.71 4.50 -2.05
C SER A 67 7.12 5.00 -1.76
N GLY A 68 8.11 4.13 -1.82
CA GLY A 68 9.52 4.46 -1.63
C GLY A 68 10.35 3.25 -1.19
N LYS A 69 11.54 3.56 -0.68
CA LYS A 69 12.46 2.57 -0.10
C LYS A 69 11.96 2.08 1.25
N ALA A 70 12.20 0.80 1.52
CA ALA A 70 11.85 0.16 2.78
C ALA A 70 12.95 0.29 3.83
N LYS A 71 12.54 0.39 5.10
CA LYS A 71 13.35 -0.08 6.23
C LYS A 71 13.14 -1.58 6.38
N ILE A 72 14.22 -2.34 6.28
CA ILE A 72 14.20 -3.79 6.37
C ILE A 72 14.45 -4.18 7.81
N VAL A 73 13.61 -5.09 8.34
CA VAL A 73 13.76 -5.66 9.68
C VAL A 73 13.95 -7.17 9.52
N LYS A 74 15.02 -7.72 10.09
CA LYS A 74 15.24 -9.17 10.12
C LYS A 74 14.13 -9.83 10.94
N LYS A 75 13.39 -10.78 10.36
CA LYS A 75 12.23 -11.44 11.02
C LYS A 75 12.51 -11.94 12.44
N LYS A 76 13.70 -12.50 12.69
CA LYS A 76 14.11 -12.97 14.03
C LYS A 76 14.07 -11.88 15.12
N PHE A 77 14.16 -10.60 14.74
CA PHE A 77 14.09 -9.48 15.67
C PHE A 77 12.73 -9.40 16.36
N PHE A 78 11.63 -9.75 15.69
CA PHE A 78 10.29 -9.65 16.28
C PHE A 78 10.15 -10.56 17.50
N ASN A 79 10.69 -11.78 17.44
CA ASN A 79 10.71 -12.71 18.57
C ASN A 79 11.67 -12.25 19.68
N ILE A 80 12.83 -11.68 19.33
CA ILE A 80 13.76 -11.10 20.30
C ILE A 80 13.09 -9.93 21.05
N PHE A 81 12.41 -9.04 20.32
CA PHE A 81 11.68 -7.91 20.89
C PHE A 81 10.53 -8.38 21.78
N LYS A 82 9.76 -9.38 21.34
CA LYS A 82 8.64 -9.95 22.10
C LYS A 82 9.13 -10.49 23.45
N ASN A 83 10.17 -11.31 23.45
CA ASN A 83 10.76 -11.84 24.70
C ASN A 83 11.20 -10.71 25.63
N PHE A 84 11.89 -9.69 25.11
CA PHE A 84 12.27 -8.52 25.90
C PHE A 84 11.04 -7.83 26.51
N TYR A 85 9.98 -7.60 25.71
CA TYR A 85 8.77 -6.91 26.16
C TYR A 85 8.06 -7.71 27.26
N GLU A 86 7.83 -9.00 27.06
CA GLU A 86 7.13 -9.88 28.00
C GLU A 86 7.92 -10.02 29.32
N GLU A 87 9.25 -10.14 29.25
CA GLU A 87 10.09 -10.27 30.44
C GLU A 87 10.26 -8.97 31.23
N ASN A 88 10.35 -7.82 30.55
CA ASN A 88 10.82 -6.58 31.20
C ASN A 88 9.74 -5.50 31.34
N ILE A 89 8.66 -5.58 30.57
CA ILE A 89 7.70 -4.49 30.43
C ILE A 89 6.28 -4.97 30.77
N GLU A 90 5.85 -6.09 30.19
CA GLU A 90 4.49 -6.59 30.35
C GLU A 90 4.15 -6.82 31.83
N ASN A 91 2.99 -6.32 32.26
CA ASN A 91 2.50 -6.33 33.65
C ASN A 91 3.41 -5.60 34.69
N LYS A 92 4.55 -5.04 34.28
CA LYS A 92 5.49 -4.30 35.15
C LYS A 92 5.37 -2.79 34.99
N ILE A 93 5.03 -2.34 33.79
CA ILE A 93 4.90 -0.92 33.45
C ILE A 93 3.50 -0.70 32.90
N THR A 94 2.82 0.31 33.40
CA THR A 94 1.47 0.68 32.96
C THR A 94 1.46 1.97 32.16
N ASP A 95 2.43 2.86 32.37
CA ASP A 95 2.53 4.11 31.62
C ASP A 95 2.95 3.87 30.17
N LYS A 96 2.09 4.27 29.24
CA LYS A 96 2.29 4.05 27.80
C LYS A 96 3.52 4.74 27.25
N ASN A 97 3.86 5.94 27.75
CA ASN A 97 5.00 6.69 27.24
C ASN A 97 6.31 6.04 27.70
N GLU A 98 6.36 5.58 28.96
CA GLU A 98 7.49 4.83 29.50
C GLU A 98 7.69 3.50 28.75
N ILE A 99 6.62 2.77 28.45
CA ILE A 99 6.66 1.55 27.64
C ILE A 99 7.32 1.83 26.29
N LEU A 100 6.78 2.79 25.52
CA LEU A 100 7.31 3.10 24.18
C LEU A 100 8.77 3.59 24.24
N LYS A 101 9.14 4.35 25.28
CA LYS A 101 10.52 4.79 25.49
C LYS A 101 11.47 3.60 25.68
N LYS A 102 11.16 2.67 26.59
CA LYS A 102 12.01 1.49 26.85
C LYS A 102 12.07 0.56 25.63
N CYS A 103 10.96 0.39 24.93
CA CYS A 103 10.94 -0.35 23.67
C CYS A 103 11.84 0.30 22.61
N GLN A 104 11.78 1.64 22.46
CA GLN A 104 12.63 2.35 21.51
C GLN A 104 14.11 2.22 21.88
N GLU A 105 14.47 2.37 23.16
CA GLU A 105 15.85 2.16 23.63
C GLU A 105 16.36 0.74 23.33
N PHE A 106 15.50 -0.26 23.43
CA PHE A 106 15.85 -1.63 23.05
C PHE A 106 16.06 -1.77 21.53
N ILE A 107 15.18 -1.18 20.72
CA ILE A 107 15.31 -1.17 19.25
C ILE A 107 16.63 -0.50 18.84
N ASP A 108 16.95 0.66 19.41
CA ASP A 108 18.14 1.44 19.07
C ASP A 108 19.44 0.69 19.43
N LYS A 109 19.43 -0.09 20.51
CA LYS A 109 20.55 -0.96 20.92
C LYS A 109 20.74 -2.19 20.03
N ASN A 110 19.72 -2.59 19.28
CA ASN A 110 19.72 -3.77 18.41
C ASN A 110 19.68 -3.38 16.92
N ASN A 111 20.47 -2.38 16.55
CA ASN A 111 20.44 -1.81 15.20
C ASN A 111 20.91 -2.78 14.09
N GLU A 112 21.64 -3.84 14.44
CA GLU A 112 22.15 -4.85 13.51
C GLU A 112 21.05 -5.71 12.85
N TYR A 113 19.83 -5.61 13.38
CA TYR A 113 18.64 -6.23 12.80
C TYR A 113 17.92 -5.38 11.76
N PHE A 114 18.39 -4.15 11.56
CA PHE A 114 17.79 -3.17 10.67
C PHE A 114 18.75 -2.80 9.54
N SER A 115 18.20 -2.61 8.35
CA SER A 115 18.96 -2.08 7.21
C SER A 115 18.08 -1.22 6.32
N ASP A 116 18.73 -0.38 5.52
CA ASP A 116 18.08 0.39 4.47
C ASP A 116 18.08 -0.40 3.17
N GLU A 117 16.92 -0.45 2.52
CA GLU A 117 16.83 -0.93 1.15
C GLU A 117 17.63 -0.01 0.23
N ASN A 118 18.55 -0.59 -0.55
CA ASN A 118 19.34 0.16 -1.51
C ASN A 118 18.56 0.40 -2.82
N GLU A 119 19.09 1.26 -3.71
CA GLU A 119 18.41 1.61 -4.97
C GLU A 119 18.16 0.40 -5.88
N ALA A 120 19.10 -0.54 -5.94
CA ALA A 120 18.98 -1.73 -6.79
C ALA A 120 17.92 -2.69 -6.25
N GLU A 121 17.89 -2.91 -4.93
CA GLU A 121 16.86 -3.70 -4.25
C GLU A 121 15.48 -3.08 -4.43
N TYR A 122 15.38 -1.76 -4.24
CA TYR A 122 14.15 -1.01 -4.44
C TYR A 122 13.62 -1.15 -5.86
N LYS A 123 14.46 -0.90 -6.88
CA LYS A 123 14.06 -1.04 -8.29
C LYS A 123 13.62 -2.47 -8.60
N LYS A 124 14.42 -3.46 -8.17
CA LYS A 124 14.13 -4.88 -8.35
C LYS A 124 12.79 -5.28 -7.74
N ARG A 125 12.50 -4.87 -6.50
CA ARG A 125 11.23 -5.17 -5.81
C ARG A 125 10.02 -4.64 -6.59
N ILE A 126 10.09 -3.40 -7.07
CA ILE A 126 9.01 -2.79 -7.86
C ILE A 126 8.82 -3.47 -9.21
N GLU A 127 9.92 -3.79 -9.90
CA GLU A 127 9.91 -4.47 -11.20
C GLU A 127 9.35 -5.88 -11.10
N GLU A 128 9.81 -6.68 -10.14
CA GLU A 128 9.36 -8.06 -9.96
C GLU A 128 7.85 -8.13 -9.66
N ASP A 129 7.35 -7.32 -8.72
CA ASP A 129 5.93 -7.30 -8.36
C ASP A 129 5.05 -6.85 -9.55
N TYR A 130 5.45 -5.79 -10.26
CA TYR A 130 4.70 -5.29 -11.41
C TYR A 130 4.71 -6.27 -12.58
N LEU A 131 5.88 -6.82 -12.93
CA LEU A 131 6.04 -7.73 -14.07
C LEU A 131 5.31 -9.05 -13.83
N GLU A 132 5.29 -9.56 -12.59
CA GLU A 132 4.50 -10.72 -12.23
C GLU A 132 3.00 -10.46 -12.42
N ASN A 133 2.50 -9.31 -11.92
CA ASN A 133 1.11 -8.90 -12.09
C ASN A 133 0.74 -8.78 -13.58
N LYS A 134 1.55 -8.05 -14.35
CA LYS A 134 1.38 -7.82 -15.78
C LYS A 134 1.33 -9.15 -16.53
N LYS A 135 2.32 -10.02 -16.32
CA LYS A 135 2.40 -11.34 -16.98
C LYS A 135 1.15 -12.17 -16.73
N LEU A 136 0.63 -12.19 -15.50
CA LEU A 136 -0.57 -12.96 -15.16
C LEU A 136 -1.81 -12.44 -15.86
N ILE A 137 -2.03 -11.12 -15.82
CA ILE A 137 -3.19 -10.47 -16.45
C ILE A 137 -3.16 -10.70 -17.97
N GLU A 138 -2.03 -10.40 -18.63
CA GLU A 138 -1.89 -10.53 -20.08
C GLU A 138 -2.02 -11.99 -20.53
N LYS A 139 -1.46 -12.94 -19.76
CA LYS A 139 -1.59 -14.38 -20.06
C LYS A 139 -3.05 -14.86 -19.96
N LYS A 140 -3.81 -14.34 -19.01
CA LYS A 140 -5.18 -14.82 -18.72
C LYS A 140 -6.24 -14.16 -19.58
N LEU A 141 -6.06 -12.89 -19.93
CA LEU A 141 -7.05 -12.09 -20.65
C LEU A 141 -6.66 -11.77 -22.09
N GLY A 142 -5.39 -11.93 -22.46
CA GLY A 142 -4.88 -11.52 -23.76
C GLY A 142 -4.91 -10.00 -23.98
N ASN A 143 -5.08 -9.22 -22.92
CA ASN A 143 -5.08 -7.77 -22.98
C ASN A 143 -3.65 -7.20 -22.90
N GLN A 144 -3.52 -5.89 -23.09
CA GLN A 144 -2.26 -5.18 -22.88
C GLN A 144 -2.37 -4.32 -21.63
N VAL A 145 -1.55 -4.63 -20.63
CA VAL A 145 -1.48 -3.85 -19.39
C VAL A 145 -0.71 -2.56 -19.63
N LYS A 146 -1.40 -1.43 -19.47
CA LYS A 146 -0.94 -0.06 -19.72
C LYS A 146 -1.12 0.86 -18.52
N PHE A 147 -2.02 0.55 -17.60
CA PHE A 147 -2.34 1.40 -16.47
C PHE A 147 -1.98 0.74 -15.14
N PHE A 148 -1.63 1.57 -14.15
CA PHE A 148 -1.33 1.11 -12.80
C PHE A 148 -2.21 1.82 -11.77
N CYS A 149 -2.87 1.06 -10.89
CA CYS A 149 -3.66 1.59 -9.79
C CYS A 149 -2.84 1.55 -8.49
N TRP A 150 -2.71 2.67 -7.77
CA TRP A 150 -1.87 2.73 -6.57
C TRP A 150 -2.49 2.02 -5.35
N PRO A 151 -1.78 1.10 -4.67
CA PRO A 151 -2.19 0.56 -3.37
C PRO A 151 -2.33 1.69 -2.34
N TRP A 152 -3.52 1.78 -1.72
CA TRP A 152 -3.90 2.85 -0.79
C TRP A 152 -3.74 4.30 -1.32
N GLY A 153 -3.42 4.49 -2.61
CA GLY A 153 -3.07 5.80 -3.17
C GLY A 153 -1.67 6.30 -2.82
N HIS A 154 -0.84 5.46 -2.19
CA HIS A 154 0.55 5.79 -1.89
C HIS A 154 1.39 5.70 -3.17
N ARG A 155 2.19 6.74 -3.43
CA ARG A 155 2.94 6.89 -4.69
C ARG A 155 4.28 7.59 -4.44
N SER A 156 5.27 7.27 -5.27
CA SER A 156 6.58 7.96 -5.31
C SER A 156 6.89 8.42 -6.74
N LYS A 157 7.66 9.51 -6.87
CA LYS A 157 8.10 10.02 -8.17
C LYS A 157 9.07 9.06 -8.84
N GLU A 158 9.91 8.40 -8.04
CA GLU A 158 10.87 7.39 -8.45
C GLU A 158 10.14 6.16 -8.99
N THR A 159 9.11 5.68 -8.29
CA THR A 159 8.29 4.54 -8.76
C THR A 159 7.56 4.85 -10.07
N ILE A 160 7.07 6.07 -10.25
CA ILE A 160 6.46 6.50 -11.51
C ILE A 160 7.45 6.38 -12.67
N LYS A 161 8.71 6.77 -12.47
CA LYS A 161 9.74 6.65 -13.52
C LYS A 161 9.98 5.19 -13.89
N ILE A 162 10.18 4.32 -12.88
CA ILE A 162 10.37 2.88 -13.08
C ILE A 162 9.18 2.29 -13.86
N LEU A 163 7.96 2.56 -13.42
CA LEU A 163 6.76 2.01 -14.08
C LEU A 163 6.58 2.52 -15.52
N LYS A 164 6.93 3.78 -15.80
CA LYS A 164 6.93 4.33 -17.17
C LYS A 164 7.98 3.65 -18.06
N GLU A 165 9.17 3.36 -17.54
CA GLU A 165 10.20 2.57 -18.25
C GLU A 165 9.68 1.17 -18.62
N LEU A 166 8.80 0.59 -17.78
CA LEU A 166 8.15 -0.70 -18.01
C LEU A 166 6.85 -0.61 -18.85
N GLY A 167 6.57 0.53 -19.47
CA GLY A 167 5.45 0.72 -20.39
C GLY A 167 4.12 1.14 -19.77
N VAL A 168 4.08 1.51 -18.49
CA VAL A 168 2.88 2.10 -17.89
C VAL A 168 2.68 3.52 -18.42
N VAL A 169 1.53 3.77 -19.04
CA VAL A 169 1.18 5.06 -19.63
C VAL A 169 0.37 5.95 -18.69
N GLY A 170 -0.32 5.37 -17.70
CA GLY A 170 -1.17 6.13 -16.80
C GLY A 170 -1.41 5.49 -15.43
N PHE A 171 -1.79 6.33 -14.47
CA PHE A 171 -1.79 6.01 -13.05
C PHE A 171 -3.11 6.41 -12.39
N ILE A 172 -3.81 5.43 -11.82
CA ILE A 172 -5.08 5.63 -11.13
C ILE A 172 -4.80 5.94 -9.65
N SER A 173 -5.28 7.11 -9.21
CA SER A 173 -5.07 7.64 -7.86
C SER A 173 -6.34 7.56 -7.00
N THR A 174 -6.16 7.76 -5.69
CA THR A 174 -7.27 7.92 -4.73
C THR A 174 -7.67 9.38 -4.52
N LYS A 175 -7.05 10.32 -5.24
CA LYS A 175 -7.37 11.75 -5.12
C LYS A 175 -8.78 12.00 -5.63
N LYS A 176 -9.57 12.73 -4.85
CA LYS A 176 -10.94 13.08 -5.22
C LYS A 176 -10.97 14.22 -6.24
N GLY A 177 -12.15 14.44 -6.80
CA GLY A 177 -12.42 15.43 -7.83
C GLY A 177 -12.71 14.79 -9.18
N THR A 178 -12.49 15.54 -10.26
CA THR A 178 -12.80 15.11 -11.63
C THR A 178 -11.60 15.17 -12.57
N ASN A 179 -11.65 14.36 -13.63
CA ASN A 179 -10.67 14.39 -14.71
C ASN A 179 -11.07 15.48 -15.72
N SER A 180 -10.08 16.25 -16.18
CA SER A 180 -10.28 17.26 -17.23
C SER A 180 -10.33 16.61 -18.62
N MET A 181 -10.86 17.36 -19.60
CA MET A 181 -10.86 16.97 -21.02
C MET A 181 -9.47 16.63 -21.54
N LYS A 182 -8.43 17.35 -21.08
CA LYS A 182 -7.03 16.94 -21.25
C LYS A 182 -6.69 15.99 -20.09
N PRO A 183 -6.46 14.70 -20.33
CA PRO A 183 -6.17 13.75 -19.26
C PRO A 183 -4.81 14.04 -18.63
N ASN A 184 -4.77 13.99 -17.29
CA ASN A 184 -3.51 13.90 -16.56
C ASN A 184 -3.24 12.42 -16.29
N TRP A 185 -2.43 11.81 -17.16
CA TRP A 185 -2.11 10.39 -17.07
C TRP A 185 -1.35 10.02 -15.79
N ASP A 186 -0.62 10.94 -15.18
CA ASP A 186 0.08 10.71 -13.91
C ASP A 186 -0.85 10.74 -12.69
N MET A 187 -2.10 11.17 -12.89
CA MET A 187 -3.08 11.30 -11.82
C MET A 187 -4.51 11.23 -12.34
N ILE A 188 -4.90 10.03 -12.77
CA ILE A 188 -6.27 9.72 -13.12
C ILE A 188 -7.06 9.62 -11.80
N ARG A 189 -8.14 10.39 -11.68
CA ARG A 189 -9.03 10.38 -10.51
C ARG A 189 -10.11 9.33 -10.69
N ARG A 190 -10.54 8.74 -9.57
CA ARG A 190 -11.58 7.71 -9.52
C ARG A 190 -12.73 8.13 -8.61
N ILE A 191 -13.92 7.60 -8.88
CA ILE A 191 -15.08 7.76 -8.00
C ILE A 191 -14.97 6.72 -6.86
N GLU A 192 -14.84 7.18 -5.62
CA GLU A 192 -14.73 6.31 -4.46
C GLU A 192 -16.12 5.84 -3.96
N LEU A 193 -16.26 4.52 -3.73
CA LEU A 193 -17.51 3.89 -3.28
C LEU A 193 -17.39 3.14 -1.93
N ARG A 194 -16.39 3.44 -1.10
CA ARG A 194 -16.12 2.73 0.18
C ARG A 194 -17.31 2.63 1.15
N LYS A 195 -18.25 3.59 1.12
CA LYS A 195 -19.54 3.56 1.83
C LYS A 195 -20.64 3.81 0.81
N TYR A 196 -20.96 2.79 0.04
CA TYR A 196 -21.90 2.91 -1.08
C TYR A 196 -23.32 3.18 -0.57
N THR A 197 -23.96 4.20 -1.16
CA THR A 197 -25.41 4.34 -1.18
C THR A 197 -25.82 4.86 -2.57
N PRO A 198 -27.01 4.52 -3.09
CA PRO A 198 -27.48 5.05 -4.37
C PRO A 198 -27.45 6.58 -4.43
N LYS A 199 -27.80 7.25 -3.32
CA LYS A 199 -27.75 8.71 -3.20
C LYS A 199 -26.32 9.23 -3.31
N LYS A 200 -25.37 8.65 -2.58
CA LYS A 200 -23.95 9.06 -2.63
C LYS A 200 -23.36 8.84 -4.02
N PHE A 201 -23.68 7.71 -4.66
CA PHE A 201 -23.23 7.43 -6.03
C PHE A 201 -23.74 8.48 -7.02
N LYS A 202 -25.05 8.79 -6.97
CA LYS A 202 -25.64 9.85 -7.80
C LYS A 202 -24.97 11.21 -7.57
N ILE A 203 -24.75 11.61 -6.30
CA ILE A 203 -24.05 12.86 -5.98
C ILE A 203 -22.62 12.86 -6.54
N ASN A 204 -21.87 11.77 -6.33
CA ASN A 204 -20.52 11.65 -6.85
C ASN A 204 -20.48 11.78 -8.39
N LEU A 205 -21.43 11.17 -9.10
CA LEU A 205 -21.55 11.31 -10.57
C LEU A 205 -21.88 12.75 -10.98
N LEU A 206 -22.82 13.40 -10.28
CA LEU A 206 -23.20 14.79 -10.55
C LEU A 206 -22.03 15.78 -10.34
N VAL A 207 -21.21 15.54 -9.32
CA VAL A 207 -20.00 16.33 -9.06
C VAL A 207 -18.91 16.01 -10.08
N ALA A 208 -18.67 14.72 -10.36
CA ALA A 208 -17.62 14.29 -11.26
C ALA A 208 -17.87 14.69 -12.72
N ARG A 209 -19.12 14.77 -13.19
CA ARG A 209 -19.42 15.20 -14.56
C ARG A 209 -19.21 16.70 -14.82
N ASN A 210 -19.04 17.52 -13.77
CA ASN A 210 -18.84 18.96 -13.88
C ASN A 210 -17.44 19.36 -13.44
N LEU A 211 -16.67 20.00 -14.34
CA LEU A 211 -15.26 20.35 -14.08
C LEU A 211 -15.07 21.28 -12.89
N ILE A 212 -15.95 22.29 -12.73
CA ILE A 212 -15.86 23.28 -11.65
C ILE A 212 -16.21 22.62 -10.32
N LEU A 213 -17.36 21.95 -10.23
CA LEU A 213 -17.79 21.27 -9.00
C LEU A 213 -16.78 20.18 -8.59
N GLY A 214 -16.25 19.42 -9.55
CA GLY A 214 -15.24 18.40 -9.27
C GLY A 214 -13.90 18.99 -8.80
N LYS A 215 -13.50 20.17 -9.28
CA LYS A 215 -12.30 20.86 -8.76
C LYS A 215 -12.52 21.35 -7.33
N ILE A 216 -13.66 21.96 -7.03
CA ILE A 216 -14.03 22.40 -5.69
C ILE A 216 -14.07 21.20 -4.73
N TYR A 217 -14.72 20.11 -5.14
CA TYR A 217 -14.79 18.89 -4.36
C TYR A 217 -13.40 18.33 -4.04
N GLY A 218 -12.51 18.27 -5.04
CA GLY A 218 -11.14 17.80 -4.83
C GLY A 218 -10.28 18.71 -3.96
N TRP A 219 -10.64 19.98 -3.79
CA TRP A 219 -9.91 20.94 -2.94
C TRP A 219 -10.33 20.84 -1.47
N ILE A 220 -11.62 20.60 -1.20
CA ILE A 220 -12.19 20.54 0.15
C ILE A 220 -12.00 19.14 0.80
N SER A 221 -11.60 18.14 0.01
CA SER A 221 -11.60 16.73 0.41
C SER A 221 -10.24 16.13 0.76
#